data_AF-X1LDX7-F1
#
_entry.id   AF-X1LDX7-F1
#
_cell.length_a   1.000
_cell.length_b   1.000
_cell.length_c   1.000
_cell.angle_alpha   90.00
_cell.angle_beta   90.00
_cell.angle_gamma   90.00
#
_symmetry.space_group_name_H-M   'P 1'
#
loop_
_entity.id
_entity.type
_entity.pdbx_description
1 polymer ?
#
loop_
_entity_poly.entity_id
_entity_poly.type
_entity_poly.pdbx_seq_one_letter_code
_entity_poly.pdbx_strand_id
1 'polypeptide(L)'
;FALIYLLIQGYSPQKSVVLSIVVLIIVSMFSEKTRLTPKKFLEAITEAGVSATTVAVACAAAGIIVGITTMSGLGLKFTGIVFEVSRGILPIALILASLASLVLGMGIPTTANYIIMATLIAPALIRLMAENTHLILPHMFVFYYGILADITPPVLF
;
A
#
# COMPACT_ATOMS: atom_id res chain seq x y z
N PHE A 1 -8.35 -6.06 20.88
CA PHE A 1 -8.68 -7.50 20.80
C PHE A 1 -9.76 -7.82 19.77
N ALA A 2 -10.88 -7.07 19.67
CA ALA A 2 -11.93 -7.31 18.67
C ALA A 2 -11.41 -7.36 17.21
N LEU A 3 -10.54 -6.42 16.83
CA LEU A 3 -9.96 -6.37 15.49
C LEU A 3 -9.14 -7.64 15.15
N ILE A 4 -8.25 -8.04 16.07
CA ILE A 4 -7.40 -9.22 15.91
C ILE A 4 -8.28 -10.49 15.83
N TYR A 5 -9.32 -10.59 16.66
CA TYR A 5 -10.24 -11.71 16.65
C TYR A 5 -10.96 -11.83 15.30
N LEU A 6 -11.49 -10.73 14.75
CA LEU A 6 -12.18 -10.73 13.46
C LEU A 6 -11.25 -11.11 12.30
N LEU A 7 -9.99 -10.68 12.35
CA LEU A 7 -8.98 -11.07 11.36
C LEU A 7 -8.65 -12.57 11.43
N ILE A 8 -8.52 -13.15 12.62
CA ILE A 8 -8.30 -14.60 12.80
C ILE A 8 -9.49 -15.41 12.28
N GLN A 9 -10.71 -14.87 12.40
CA GLN A 9 -11.94 -15.47 11.85
C GLN A 9 -12.05 -15.34 10.32
N GLY A 10 -11.07 -14.74 9.64
CA GLY A 10 -11.03 -14.61 8.19
C GLY A 10 -11.89 -13.49 7.62
N TYR A 11 -12.37 -12.55 8.42
CA TYR A 11 -13.04 -11.36 7.90
C TYR A 11 -12.06 -10.44 7.17
N SER A 12 -12.55 -9.71 6.16
CA SER A 12 -11.71 -8.73 5.48
C SER A 12 -11.25 -7.63 6.46
N PRO A 13 -10.05 -7.05 6.26
CA PRO A 13 -9.53 -6.00 7.15
C PRO A 13 -10.48 -4.82 7.30
N GLN A 14 -11.13 -4.39 6.20
CA GLN A 14 -12.07 -3.27 6.21
C GLN A 14 -13.30 -3.57 7.07
N LYS A 15 -13.89 -4.76 6.94
CA LYS A 15 -15.04 -5.19 7.77
C LYS A 15 -14.63 -5.29 9.24
N SER A 16 -13.44 -5.84 9.50
CA SER A 16 -12.90 -6.00 10.84
C SER A 16 -12.71 -4.66 11.56
N VAL A 17 -12.22 -3.64 10.85
CA VAL A 17 -12.07 -2.28 11.39
C VAL A 17 -13.44 -1.66 11.71
N VAL A 18 -14.39 -1.70 10.78
CA VAL A 18 -15.73 -1.10 10.97
C VAL A 18 -16.43 -1.71 12.18
N LEU A 19 -16.46 -3.05 12.28
CA LEU A 19 -17.05 -3.75 13.42
C LEU A 19 -16.30 -3.45 14.73
N SER A 20 -14.97 -3.35 14.67
CA SER A 20 -14.18 -3.01 15.85
C SER A 20 -14.47 -1.61 16.37
N ILE A 21 -14.69 -0.62 15.50
CA ILE A 21 -15.09 0.73 15.90
C ILE A 21 -16.45 0.70 16.62
N VAL A 22 -17.42 -0.03 16.09
CA VAL A 22 -18.75 -0.19 16.73
C VAL A 22 -18.61 -0.82 18.12
N VAL A 23 -17.84 -1.91 18.23
CA VAL A 23 -17.57 -2.55 19.53
C VAL A 23 -16.87 -1.58 20.49
N LEU A 24 -15.92 -0.79 19.99
CA LEU A 24 -15.18 0.18 20.80
C LEU A 24 -16.09 1.29 21.33
N ILE A 25 -17.02 1.79 20.52
CA ILE A 25 -18.05 2.76 20.95
C ILE A 25 -18.94 2.15 22.04
N ILE A 26 -19.46 0.94 21.82
CA ILE A 26 -20.32 0.25 22.79
C ILE A 26 -19.59 0.05 24.11
N VAL A 27 -18.37 -0.50 24.08
CA VAL A 27 -17.56 -0.76 25.28
C VAL A 27 -17.18 0.55 25.98
N SER A 28 -16.86 1.60 25.23
CA SER A 28 -16.54 2.93 25.76
C SER A 28 -17.68 3.50 26.61
N MET A 29 -18.95 3.21 26.27
CA MET A 29 -20.12 3.70 27.01
C MET A 29 -20.26 3.10 28.42
N PHE A 30 -19.73 1.90 28.67
CA PHE A 30 -19.85 1.20 29.95
C PHE A 30 -18.80 1.61 30.99
N SER A 31 -17.80 2.40 30.62
CA SER A 31 -16.76 2.87 31.53
C SER A 31 -16.86 4.39 31.72
N GLU A 32 -17.04 4.83 32.97
CA GLU A 32 -17.21 6.24 33.33
C GLU A 32 -16.03 7.11 32.87
N LYS A 33 -14.82 6.55 32.84
CA LYS A 33 -13.61 7.25 32.40
C LYS A 33 -13.55 7.43 30.89
N THR A 34 -14.12 6.51 30.13
CA THR A 34 -14.02 6.45 28.65
C THR A 34 -15.31 6.80 27.94
N ARG A 35 -16.38 7.15 28.68
CA ARG A 35 -17.70 7.40 28.12
C ARG A 35 -17.66 8.48 27.04
N LEU A 36 -18.18 8.15 25.87
CA LEU A 36 -18.31 9.05 24.74
C LEU A 36 -19.39 10.10 25.05
N THR A 37 -18.98 11.31 25.42
CA THR A 37 -19.88 12.48 25.47
C THR A 37 -19.99 13.10 24.07
N PRO A 38 -21.07 13.84 23.76
CA PRO A 38 -21.22 14.49 22.46
C PRO A 38 -20.01 15.37 22.08
N LYS A 39 -19.41 16.04 23.08
CA LYS A 39 -18.19 16.84 22.91
C LYS A 39 -16.98 15.97 22.51
N LYS A 40 -16.72 14.88 23.23
CA LYS A 40 -15.63 13.94 22.91
C LYS A 40 -15.81 13.26 21.55
N PHE A 41 -17.06 12.99 21.17
CA PHE A 41 -17.37 12.44 19.85
C PHE A 41 -17.05 13.44 18.74
N LEU A 42 -17.39 14.72 18.91
CA LEU A 42 -17.06 15.78 17.96
C LEU A 42 -15.54 15.99 17.85
N GLU A 43 -14.83 15.96 18.99
CA GLU A 43 -13.37 16.03 19.05
C GLU A 43 -12.74 14.84 18.30
N ALA A 44 -13.23 13.61 18.53
CA ALA A 44 -12.75 12.42 17.84
C ALA A 44 -12.98 12.47 16.32
N ILE A 45 -14.13 13.00 15.86
CA ILE A 45 -14.38 13.24 14.43
C ILE A 45 -13.40 14.28 13.87
N THR A 46 -13.12 15.34 14.62
CA THR A 46 -12.19 16.39 14.20
C THR A 46 -10.77 15.84 14.05
N GLU A 47 -10.31 15.07 15.03
CA GLU A 47 -9.01 14.40 15.00
C GLU A 47 -8.90 13.36 13.87
N ALA A 48 -9.98 12.61 13.64
CA ALA A 48 -10.09 11.70 12.50
C ALA A 48 -10.03 12.45 11.18
N GLY A 49 -10.67 13.62 11.06
CA GLY A 49 -10.63 14.48 9.87
C GLY A 49 -9.23 15.04 9.58
N VAL A 50 -8.51 15.49 10.61
CA VAL A 50 -7.13 15.95 10.47
C VAL A 50 -6.23 14.81 9.99
N SER A 51 -6.33 13.63 10.63
CA SER A 51 -5.57 12.44 10.24
C SER A 51 -5.89 11.98 8.81
N ALA A 52 -7.17 12.03 8.43
CA ALA A 52 -7.62 11.69 7.08
C ALA A 52 -7.08 12.66 6.02
N THR A 53 -6.90 13.94 6.36
CA THR A 53 -6.35 14.95 5.44
C THR A 53 -4.91 14.62 5.04
N THR A 54 -4.08 14.15 5.98
CA THR A 54 -2.72 13.72 5.66
C THR A 54 -2.70 12.57 4.64
N VAL A 55 -3.60 11.60 4.79
CA VAL A 55 -3.75 10.50 3.84
C VAL A 55 -4.29 11.01 2.50
N ALA A 56 -5.27 11.93 2.52
CA ALA A 56 -5.85 12.51 1.31
C ALA A 56 -4.81 13.26 0.47
N VAL A 57 -3.92 14.04 1.09
CA VAL A 57 -2.82 14.73 0.39
C VAL A 57 -1.85 13.73 -0.22
N ALA A 58 -1.50 12.66 0.50
CA ALA A 58 -0.66 11.59 -0.05
C ALA A 58 -1.33 10.90 -1.25
N CYS A 59 -2.62 10.60 -1.17
CA CYS A 59 -3.40 10.05 -2.28
C CYS A 59 -3.54 11.03 -3.47
N ALA A 60 -3.63 12.33 -3.22
CA ALA A 60 -3.67 13.33 -4.30
C ALA A 60 -2.33 13.38 -5.05
N ALA A 61 -1.22 13.44 -4.32
CA ALA A 61 0.12 13.34 -4.90
C ALA A 61 0.32 12.02 -5.67
N ALA A 62 -0.17 10.92 -5.12
CA ALA A 62 -0.21 9.62 -5.78
C ALA A 62 -0.88 9.68 -7.14
N GLY A 63 -2.08 10.27 -7.19
CA GLY A 63 -2.88 10.39 -8.41
C GLY A 63 -2.15 11.17 -9.49
N ILE A 64 -1.41 12.22 -9.12
CA ILE A 64 -0.59 13.00 -10.07
C ILE A 64 0.53 12.12 -10.66
N ILE A 65 1.25 11.38 -9.81
CA ILE A 65 2.32 10.46 -10.25
C ILE A 65 1.76 9.39 -11.18
N VAL A 66 0.64 8.77 -10.80
CA VAL A 66 -0.05 7.75 -11.60
C VAL A 66 -0.49 8.35 -12.94
N GLY A 67 -1.06 9.55 -12.94
CA GLY A 67 -1.52 10.26 -14.13
C GLY A 67 -0.39 10.54 -15.11
N ILE A 68 0.72 11.13 -14.64
CA ILE A 68 1.90 11.41 -15.48
C ILE A 68 2.51 10.11 -16.00
N THR A 69 2.63 9.09 -15.16
CA THR A 69 3.19 7.78 -15.52
C THR A 69 2.36 7.08 -16.59
N THR A 70 1.04 7.19 -16.50
CA THR A 70 0.09 6.63 -17.47
C THR A 70 0.17 7.39 -18.79
N MET A 71 0.14 8.72 -18.77
CA MET A 71 0.20 9.56 -19.97
C MET A 71 1.54 9.47 -20.72
N SER A 72 2.65 9.39 -19.98
CA SER A 72 4.00 9.24 -20.55
C SER A 72 4.27 7.82 -21.07
N GLY A 73 3.43 6.84 -20.72
CA GLY A 73 3.65 5.43 -21.04
C GLY A 73 4.86 4.83 -20.34
N LEU A 74 5.35 5.44 -19.25
CA LEU A 74 6.56 4.98 -18.54
C LEU A 74 6.39 3.56 -18.02
N GLY A 75 5.20 3.21 -17.50
CA GLY A 75 4.90 1.85 -17.04
C GLY A 75 4.97 0.80 -18.16
N LEU A 76 4.54 1.14 -19.38
CA LEU A 76 4.65 0.25 -20.55
C LEU A 76 6.10 0.10 -21.01
N LYS A 77 6.88 1.18 -20.98
CA LYS A 77 8.31 1.14 -21.32
C LYS A 77 9.10 0.30 -20.33
N PHE A 78 8.90 0.50 -19.02
CA PHE A 78 9.51 -0.33 -17.99
C PHE A 78 9.12 -1.81 -18.13
N THR A 79 7.84 -2.07 -18.40
CA THR A 79 7.36 -3.42 -18.71
C THR A 79 8.09 -4.04 -19.91
N GLY A 80 8.28 -3.27 -20.99
CA GLY A 80 9.03 -3.70 -22.16
C GLY A 80 10.48 -4.05 -21.84
N ILE A 81 11.19 -3.17 -21.11
CA ILE A 81 12.59 -3.39 -20.72
C ILE A 81 12.73 -4.66 -19.87
N VAL A 82 11.88 -4.84 -18.85
CA VAL A 82 11.93 -6.04 -18.01
C VAL A 82 11.65 -7.28 -18.85
N PHE A 83 10.70 -7.23 -19.78
CA PHE A 83 10.37 -8.36 -20.65
C PHE A 83 11.51 -8.71 -21.62
N GLU A 84 12.12 -7.71 -22.26
CA GLU A 84 13.24 -7.88 -23.20
C GLU A 84 14.48 -8.46 -22.51
N VAL A 85 14.81 -7.95 -21.32
CA VAL A 85 15.98 -8.40 -20.56
C VAL A 85 15.72 -9.78 -19.92
N SER A 86 14.51 -10.04 -19.44
CA SER A 86 14.14 -11.36 -18.88
C SER A 86 13.88 -12.42 -19.92
N ARG A 87 13.65 -12.05 -21.19
CA ARG A 87 13.24 -12.93 -22.30
C ARG A 87 11.99 -13.77 -21.96
N GLY A 88 11.11 -13.25 -21.10
CA GLY A 88 9.91 -13.96 -20.64
C GLY A 88 10.15 -14.97 -19.50
N ILE A 89 11.38 -15.09 -18.97
CA ILE A 89 11.69 -16.00 -17.86
C ILE A 89 11.30 -15.34 -16.53
N LEU A 90 10.24 -15.85 -15.89
CA LEU A 90 9.67 -15.27 -14.67
C LEU A 90 10.69 -15.06 -13.53
N PRO A 91 11.55 -16.03 -13.15
CA PRO A 91 12.57 -15.81 -12.12
C PRO A 91 13.50 -14.63 -12.38
N ILE A 92 13.92 -14.43 -13.64
CA ILE A 92 14.81 -13.33 -14.03
C ILE A 92 14.05 -12.00 -13.92
N ALA A 93 12.80 -11.96 -14.38
CA ALA A 93 11.97 -10.78 -14.25
C ALA A 93 11.72 -10.39 -12.79
N LEU A 94 11.52 -11.35 -11.88
CA LEU A 94 11.39 -11.09 -10.45
C LEU A 94 12.67 -10.49 -9.86
N ILE A 95 13.85 -10.98 -10.24
CA ILE A 95 15.13 -10.41 -9.80
C ILE A 95 15.28 -8.97 -10.32
N LEU A 96 15.02 -8.73 -11.60
CA LEU A 96 15.09 -7.39 -12.19
C LEU A 96 14.10 -6.43 -11.54
N ALA A 97 12.86 -6.88 -11.31
CA ALA A 97 11.84 -6.11 -10.61
C ALA A 97 12.24 -5.81 -9.17
N SER A 98 12.83 -6.76 -8.44
CA SER A 98 13.30 -6.54 -7.07
C SER A 98 14.42 -5.50 -7.02
N LEU A 99 15.39 -5.56 -7.94
CA LEU A 99 16.49 -4.58 -8.02
C LEU A 99 15.95 -3.20 -8.38
N ALA A 100 15.05 -3.12 -9.37
CA ALA A 100 14.41 -1.86 -9.75
C ALA A 100 13.60 -1.28 -8.58
N SER A 101 12.87 -2.11 -7.84
CA SER A 101 12.11 -1.68 -6.66
C SER A 101 12.99 -1.25 -5.49
N LEU A 102 14.15 -1.87 -5.30
CA LEU A 102 15.10 -1.42 -4.29
C LEU A 102 15.69 -0.06 -4.65
N VAL A 103 16.11 0.15 -5.90
CA VAL A 103 16.72 1.42 -6.32
C VAL A 103 15.72 2.57 -6.38
N LEU A 104 14.53 2.33 -6.93
CA LEU A 104 13.49 3.37 -7.06
C LEU A 104 12.85 3.73 -5.72
N GLY A 105 12.94 2.86 -4.70
CA GLY A 105 12.28 3.04 -3.42
C GLY A 105 13.07 3.85 -2.40
N MET A 106 14.37 4.05 -2.63
CA MET A 106 15.27 4.70 -1.67
C MET A 106 14.89 6.16 -1.42
N GLY A 107 14.65 6.51 -0.15
CA GLY A 107 14.50 7.91 0.28
C GLY A 107 13.13 8.53 0.03
N ILE A 108 12.10 7.72 -0.24
CA ILE A 108 10.73 8.18 -0.51
C ILE A 108 9.79 7.62 0.58
N PRO A 109 8.81 8.39 1.10
CA PRO A 109 7.83 7.87 2.07
C PRO A 109 7.14 6.60 1.58
N THR A 110 6.98 5.60 2.46
CA THR A 110 6.43 4.24 2.16
C THR A 110 5.18 4.25 1.28
N THR A 111 4.23 5.14 1.56
CA THR A 111 3.02 5.29 0.75
C THR A 111 3.35 5.68 -0.69
N ALA A 112 4.14 6.74 -0.88
CA ALA A 112 4.53 7.25 -2.19
C ALA A 112 5.42 6.25 -2.96
N ASN A 113 6.31 5.56 -2.24
CA ASN A 113 7.12 4.48 -2.78
C ASN A 113 6.23 3.37 -3.39
N TYR A 114 5.24 2.86 -2.64
CA TYR A 114 4.33 1.84 -3.17
C TYR A 114 3.60 2.29 -4.45
N ILE A 115 3.17 3.55 -4.51
CA ILE A 115 2.48 4.09 -5.69
C ILE A 115 3.38 4.05 -6.91
N ILE A 116 4.63 4.50 -6.78
CA ILE A 116 5.63 4.49 -7.86
C ILE A 116 5.87 3.06 -8.34
N MET A 117 6.02 2.11 -7.42
CA MET A 117 6.25 0.72 -7.79
C MET A 117 5.03 0.06 -8.44
N ALA A 118 3.83 0.37 -7.94
CA ALA A 118 2.57 -0.14 -8.48
C ALA A 118 2.29 0.40 -9.89
N THR A 119 2.77 1.59 -10.23
CA THR A 119 2.59 2.17 -11.57
C THR A 119 3.68 1.79 -12.55
N LEU A 120 4.92 1.55 -12.09
CA LEU A 120 6.06 1.27 -12.97
C LEU A 120 6.41 -0.22 -13.07
N ILE A 121 6.46 -0.93 -11.94
CA ILE A 121 6.99 -2.29 -11.84
C ILE A 121 5.89 -3.34 -11.85
N ALA A 122 4.78 -3.09 -11.14
CA ALA A 122 3.68 -4.05 -11.08
C ALA A 122 3.08 -4.42 -12.46
N PRO A 123 2.91 -3.50 -13.44
CA PRO A 123 2.41 -3.87 -14.76
C PRO A 123 3.30 -4.89 -15.50
N ALA A 124 4.62 -4.79 -15.30
CA ALA A 124 5.60 -5.71 -15.89
C ALA A 124 5.42 -7.13 -15.36
N LEU A 125 5.27 -7.21 -14.04
CA LEU A 125 5.02 -8.43 -13.31
C LEU A 125 3.64 -9.03 -13.60
N ILE A 126 2.61 -8.19 -13.73
CA ILE A 126 1.26 -8.62 -14.12
C ILE A 126 1.32 -9.26 -15.50
N ARG A 127 1.99 -8.67 -16.50
CA ARG A 127 2.07 -9.28 -17.83
C ARG A 127 2.71 -10.68 -17.83
N LEU A 128 3.69 -10.91 -16.96
CA LEU A 128 4.39 -12.19 -16.85
C LEU A 128 3.68 -13.21 -15.95
N MET A 129 2.90 -12.75 -14.97
CA MET A 129 2.19 -13.61 -14.01
C MET A 129 0.69 -13.78 -14.30
N ALA A 130 0.09 -12.96 -15.18
CA ALA A 130 -1.35 -12.95 -15.43
C ALA A 130 -1.91 -14.27 -15.96
N GLU A 131 -1.08 -15.10 -16.60
CA GLU A 131 -1.50 -16.42 -17.09
C GLU A 131 -1.59 -17.48 -15.99
N ASN A 132 -0.95 -17.26 -14.83
CA ASN A 132 -0.74 -18.33 -13.83
C ASN A 132 -1.18 -17.96 -12.40
N THR A 133 -1.47 -16.69 -12.08
CA THR A 133 -1.66 -16.29 -10.68
C THR A 133 -2.60 -15.10 -10.44
N HIS A 134 -3.05 -14.94 -9.19
CA HIS A 134 -3.88 -13.82 -8.77
C HIS A 134 -3.15 -12.46 -8.90
N LEU A 135 -3.88 -11.44 -9.37
CA LEU A 135 -3.41 -10.05 -9.54
C LEU A 135 -2.82 -9.41 -8.27
N ILE A 136 -3.18 -9.91 -7.09
CA ILE A 136 -2.67 -9.40 -5.81
C ILE A 136 -1.18 -9.68 -5.62
N LEU A 137 -0.64 -10.74 -6.22
CA LEU A 137 0.77 -11.14 -6.03
C LEU A 137 1.76 -10.08 -6.56
N PRO A 138 1.64 -9.60 -7.82
CA PRO A 138 2.49 -8.51 -8.31
C PRO A 138 2.48 -7.28 -7.40
N HIS A 139 1.31 -6.89 -6.88
CA HIS A 139 1.17 -5.75 -5.98
C HIS A 139 1.82 -6.00 -4.61
N MET A 140 1.67 -7.18 -4.04
CA MET A 140 2.32 -7.55 -2.77
C MET A 140 3.83 -7.72 -2.91
N PHE A 141 4.29 -8.20 -4.07
CA PHE A 141 5.72 -8.32 -4.38
C PHE A 141 6.39 -6.94 -4.38
N VAL A 142 5.84 -5.99 -5.14
CA VAL A 142 6.42 -4.64 -5.20
C VAL A 142 6.26 -3.88 -3.89
N PHE A 143 5.19 -4.13 -3.14
CA PHE A 143 5.01 -3.57 -1.80
C PHE A 143 6.08 -4.09 -0.82
N TYR A 144 6.36 -5.39 -0.84
CA TYR A 144 7.38 -6.00 0.00
C TYR A 144 8.78 -5.45 -0.30
N TYR A 145 9.17 -5.41 -1.57
CA TYR A 145 10.48 -4.85 -1.95
C TYR A 145 10.57 -3.34 -1.79
N GLY A 146 9.45 -2.61 -1.89
CA GLY A 146 9.38 -1.19 -1.55
C GLY A 146 9.71 -0.95 -0.08
N ILE A 147 9.11 -1.72 0.85
CA ILE A 147 9.43 -1.61 2.28
C ILE A 147 10.87 -2.04 2.57
N LEU A 148 11.35 -3.11 1.92
CA LEU A 148 12.73 -3.53 2.09
C LEU A 148 13.72 -2.48 1.60
N ALA A 149 13.39 -1.70 0.57
CA ALA A 149 14.24 -0.63 0.05
C ALA A 149 14.62 0.38 1.15
N ASP A 150 13.66 0.70 2.02
CA ASP A 150 13.86 1.63 3.16
C ASP A 150 14.80 1.07 4.24
N ILE A 151 14.97 -0.25 4.29
CA ILE A 151 15.79 -0.96 5.29
C ILE A 151 17.14 -1.40 4.69
N THR A 152 17.34 -1.31 3.37
CA THR A 152 18.61 -1.70 2.74
C THR A 152 19.71 -0.65 2.95
N PRO A 153 21.00 -1.07 3.08
CA PRO A 153 22.13 -0.21 3.44
C PRO A 153 22.25 1.15 2.72
N PRO A 154 21.99 1.33 1.41
CA PRO A 154 22.15 2.64 0.74
C PRO A 154 21.34 3.81 1.35
N VAL A 155 20.30 3.53 2.16
CA VAL A 155 19.48 4.55 2.84
C VAL A 155 19.80 4.65 4.34
N LEU A 156 20.38 3.61 4.95
CA LEU A 156 20.67 3.50 6.39
C LEU A 156 22.06 4.05 6.79
N PHE A 157 22.67 4.91 5.96
CA PHE A 157 23.91 5.60 6.31
C PHE A 157 23.66 6.98 6.90
#